data_AF-A0A932VD57-F1
#
_entry.id   AF-A0A932VD57-F1
#
_cell.length_a   1.000
_cell.length_b   1.000
_cell.length_c   1.000
_cell.angle_alpha   90.00
_cell.angle_beta   90.00
_cell.angle_gamma   90.00
#
_symmetry.space_group_name_H-M   'P 1'
#
loop_
_entity.id
_entity.type
_entity.pdbx_description
1 polymer ?
#
loop_
_entity_poly.entity_id
_entity_poly.type
_entity_poly.pdbx_seq_one_letter_code
_entity_poly.pdbx_strand_id
1 'polypeptide(L)'
;MILEEGSKVLIVHRRLFENDHSRFFLGVVDAYEQGVAKVRGNTWIRDTFTAEYFKKEDVRTKLVAVSSGTLMVYELPLETDMQAIRLIFEKDGKLALTDGKKLHSDLSEAEHTKTIRKGNRTL
;
A
#
# COMPACT_ATOMS: atom_id res chain seq x y z
N MET A 1 -2.71 1.88 23.53
CA MET A 1 -3.31 1.01 22.50
C MET A 1 -2.50 1.22 21.23
N ILE A 2 -2.22 0.19 20.40
CA ILE A 2 -1.37 0.39 19.20
C ILE A 2 -2.18 0.94 18.02
N LEU A 3 -3.48 0.60 17.93
CA LEU A 3 -4.44 1.18 17.00
C LEU A 3 -5.69 1.58 17.77
N GLU A 4 -6.32 2.68 17.37
CA GLU A 4 -7.54 3.20 17.97
C GLU A 4 -8.68 3.20 16.93
N GLU A 5 -9.92 3.25 17.39
CA GLU A 5 -11.05 3.49 16.50
C GLU A 5 -10.87 4.83 15.77
N GLY A 6 -11.04 4.83 14.46
CA GLY A 6 -10.77 5.99 13.61
C GLY A 6 -9.34 6.06 13.06
N SER A 7 -8.39 5.25 13.56
CA SER A 7 -7.05 5.14 12.95
C SER A 7 -7.17 4.76 11.47
N LYS A 8 -6.39 5.42 10.63
CA LYS A 8 -6.32 5.15 9.19
C LYS A 8 -5.15 4.23 8.94
N VAL A 9 -5.36 3.17 8.18
CA VAL A 9 -4.32 2.16 7.96
C VAL A 9 -4.19 1.77 6.50
N LEU A 10 -2.95 1.51 6.10
CA LEU A 10 -2.60 0.77 4.91
C LEU A 10 -2.16 -0.63 5.33
N ILE A 11 -2.83 -1.65 4.80
CA ILE A 11 -2.50 -3.05 5.02
C ILE A 11 -1.97 -3.63 3.71
N VAL A 12 -0.79 -4.23 3.78
CA VAL A 12 -0.08 -4.81 2.64
C VAL A 12 0.21 -6.27 2.94
N HIS A 13 -0.14 -7.16 2.01
CA HIS A 13 0.32 -8.54 2.08
C HIS A 13 1.80 -8.61 1.71
N ARG A 14 2.60 -9.25 2.56
CA ARG A 14 4.01 -9.52 2.25
C ARG A 14 4.09 -10.41 1.02
N ARG A 15 4.90 -10.00 0.05
CA ARG A 15 5.24 -10.84 -1.11
C ARG A 15 6.18 -11.94 -0.65
N LEU A 16 5.85 -13.18 -0.98
CA LEU A 16 6.68 -14.34 -0.68
C LEU A 16 7.42 -14.81 -1.92
N PHE A 17 6.93 -14.45 -3.11
CA PHE A 17 7.51 -14.82 -4.40
C PHE A 17 7.65 -13.61 -5.33
N GLU A 18 8.60 -13.69 -6.26
CA GLU A 18 8.91 -12.60 -7.21
C GLU A 18 7.71 -12.20 -8.09
N ASN A 19 6.84 -13.15 -8.41
CA ASN A 19 5.66 -12.91 -9.24
C ASN A 19 4.41 -12.51 -8.43
N ASP A 20 4.50 -12.45 -7.10
CA ASP A 20 3.36 -11.99 -6.30
C ASP A 20 3.07 -10.52 -6.61
N HIS A 21 1.80 -10.18 -6.78
CA HIS A 21 1.37 -8.79 -6.85
C HIS A 21 1.04 -8.28 -5.45
N SER A 22 1.55 -7.10 -5.12
CA SER A 22 1.17 -6.40 -3.89
C SER A 22 -0.33 -6.15 -3.90
N ARG A 23 -0.98 -6.56 -2.81
CA ARG A 23 -2.40 -6.31 -2.57
C ARG A 23 -2.50 -5.33 -1.42
N PHE A 24 -3.00 -4.15 -1.73
CA PHE A 24 -3.14 -3.07 -0.77
C PHE A 24 -4.59 -3.00 -0.29
N PHE A 25 -4.77 -2.73 0.98
CA PHE A 25 -6.09 -2.45 1.56
C PHE A 25 -5.98 -1.21 2.43
N LEU A 26 -6.74 -0.19 2.07
CA LEU A 26 -6.76 1.10 2.76
C LEU A 26 -8.10 1.26 3.46
N GLY A 27 -8.07 1.61 4.74
CA GLY A 27 -9.31 1.73 5.51
C GLY A 27 -9.14 2.42 6.85
N VAL A 28 -10.25 2.45 7.56
CA VAL A 28 -10.38 3.02 8.90
C VAL A 28 -10.66 1.87 9.87
N VAL A 29 -9.99 1.90 11.02
CA VAL A 29 -10.22 0.95 12.12
C VAL A 29 -11.58 1.26 12.75
N ASP A 30 -12.51 0.32 12.67
CA ASP A 30 -13.79 0.40 13.37
C ASP A 30 -13.68 -0.19 14.80
N ALA A 31 -12.74 -1.11 15.04
CA ALA A 31 -12.47 -1.67 16.38
C ALA A 31 -11.09 -2.35 16.42
N TYR A 32 -10.48 -2.45 17.61
CA TYR A 32 -9.25 -3.21 17.84
C TYR A 32 -9.30 -3.95 19.18
N GLU A 33 -9.19 -5.28 19.15
CA GLU A 33 -9.26 -6.12 20.33
C GLU A 33 -8.25 -7.27 20.23
N GLN A 34 -7.45 -7.47 21.27
CA GLN A 34 -6.52 -8.60 21.40
C GLN A 34 -5.61 -8.84 20.17
N GLY A 35 -5.13 -7.77 19.54
CA GLY A 35 -4.25 -7.88 18.36
C GLY A 35 -4.99 -7.98 17.01
N VAL A 36 -6.32 -8.00 17.02
CA VAL A 36 -7.15 -8.07 15.82
C VAL A 36 -7.85 -6.73 15.60
N ALA A 37 -7.61 -6.12 14.44
CA ALA A 37 -8.30 -4.92 13.98
C ALA A 37 -9.46 -5.28 13.05
N LYS A 38 -10.63 -4.67 13.27
CA LYS A 38 -11.72 -4.62 12.31
C LYS A 38 -11.57 -3.34 11.48
N VAL A 39 -11.28 -3.50 10.19
CA VAL A 39 -10.94 -2.37 9.31
C VAL A 39 -11.90 -2.31 8.14
N ARG A 40 -12.54 -1.17 7.93
CA ARG A 40 -13.46 -0.93 6.81
C ARG A 40 -12.83 -0.02 5.78
N GLY A 41 -12.88 -0.43 4.52
CA GLY A 41 -12.23 0.31 3.44
C GLY A 41 -12.24 -0.41 2.10
N ASN A 42 -11.29 -0.09 1.23
CA ASN A 42 -11.26 -0.54 -0.16
C ASN A 42 -9.96 -1.29 -0.48
N THR A 43 -10.08 -2.26 -1.38
CA THR A 43 -8.91 -2.96 -1.93
C THR A 43 -8.38 -2.19 -3.12
N TRP A 44 -7.06 -2.07 -3.19
CA TRP A 44 -6.34 -1.50 -4.31
C TRP A 44 -5.55 -2.60 -5.01
N ILE A 45 -5.74 -2.71 -6.31
CA ILE A 45 -5.14 -3.77 -7.15
C ILE A 45 -4.40 -3.14 -8.31
N ARG A 46 -3.31 -3.78 -8.73
CA ARG A 46 -2.61 -3.43 -9.96
C ARG A 46 -3.36 -4.01 -11.15
N ASP A 47 -3.67 -3.19 -12.14
CA ASP A 47 -4.14 -3.64 -13.43
C ASP A 47 -3.00 -4.27 -14.23
N THR A 48 -3.27 -5.39 -14.87
CA THR A 48 -2.24 -6.15 -15.58
C THR A 48 -1.90 -5.56 -16.95
N PHE A 49 -2.78 -4.72 -17.52
CA PHE A 49 -2.61 -4.15 -18.85
C PHE A 49 -1.97 -2.75 -18.78
N THR A 50 -2.47 -1.88 -17.92
CA THR A 50 -1.96 -0.51 -17.76
C THR A 50 -0.81 -0.42 -16.76
N ALA A 51 -0.61 -1.45 -15.94
CA ALA A 51 0.32 -1.47 -14.82
C ALA A 51 -0.01 -0.46 -13.70
N GLU A 52 -1.13 0.25 -13.77
CA GLU A 52 -1.59 1.23 -12.78
C GLU A 52 -2.36 0.57 -11.63
N TYR A 53 -2.52 1.28 -10.51
CA TYR A 53 -3.30 0.80 -9.36
C TYR A 53 -4.69 1.43 -9.32
N PHE A 54 -5.71 0.59 -9.15
CA PHE A 54 -7.10 1.02 -9.10
C PHE A 54 -7.76 0.62 -7.79
N LYS A 55 -8.59 1.53 -7.27
CA LYS A 55 -9.48 1.29 -6.13
C LYS A 55 -10.66 0.43 -6.60
N LYS A 56 -10.91 -0.68 -5.93
CA LYS A 56 -12.19 -1.39 -6.07
C LYS A 56 -13.28 -0.61 -5.33
N GLU A 57 -14.39 -0.30 -6.01
CA GLU A 57 -15.50 0.48 -5.41
C GLU A 57 -16.18 -0.25 -4.24
N ASP A 58 -16.16 -1.58 -4.23
CA ASP A 58 -16.67 -2.38 -3.11
C ASP A 58 -15.94 -2.05 -1.80
N VAL A 59 -16.65 -1.37 -0.90
CA VAL A 59 -16.22 -1.22 0.49
C VAL A 59 -16.38 -2.56 1.20
N ARG A 60 -15.35 -2.99 1.92
CA ARG A 60 -15.33 -4.25 2.67
C ARG A 60 -14.85 -4.00 4.09
N THR A 61 -15.31 -4.83 5.01
CA THR A 61 -14.73 -4.93 6.35
C THR A 61 -13.84 -6.16 6.40
N LYS A 62 -12.59 -5.99 6.85
CA LYS A 62 -11.63 -7.06 7.07
C LYS A 62 -11.29 -7.17 8.55
N LEU A 63 -11.17 -8.41 9.04
CA LEU A 63 -10.52 -8.70 10.31
C LEU A 63 -9.04 -8.96 10.03
N VAL A 64 -8.18 -8.26 10.76
CA VAL A 64 -6.74 -8.19 10.48
C VAL A 64 -5.98 -8.43 11.76
N ALA A 65 -5.29 -9.56 11.86
CA ALA A 65 -4.36 -9.80 12.94
C ALA A 65 -3.10 -8.96 12.70
N VAL A 66 -2.91 -7.90 13.50
CA VAL A 66 -1.82 -6.93 13.34
C VAL A 66 -0.46 -7.58 13.64
N SER A 67 -0.42 -8.58 14.51
CA SER A 67 0.77 -9.38 14.82
C SER A 67 1.07 -10.47 13.77
N SER A 68 0.30 -10.55 12.69
CA SER A 68 0.53 -11.55 11.63
C SER A 68 1.83 -11.26 10.89
N GLY A 69 2.74 -12.23 10.84
CA GLY A 69 4.01 -12.12 10.09
C GLY A 69 3.84 -12.06 8.56
N THR A 70 2.61 -12.24 8.05
CA THR A 70 2.28 -12.17 6.62
C THR A 70 1.75 -10.81 6.18
N LEU A 71 1.51 -9.89 7.12
CA LEU A 71 0.96 -8.56 6.86
C LEU A 71 1.93 -7.49 7.32
N MET A 72 2.00 -6.41 6.55
CA MET A 72 2.58 -5.14 6.97
C MET A 72 1.42 -4.16 7.17
N VAL A 73 1.30 -3.59 8.36
CA VAL A 73 0.25 -2.63 8.72
C VAL A 73 0.91 -1.31 9.03
N TYR A 74 0.66 -0.32 8.17
CA TYR A 74 1.13 1.04 8.35
C TYR A 74 -0.02 1.89 8.87
N GLU A 75 0.19 2.60 9.97
CA GLU A 75 -0.71 3.65 10.40
C GLU A 75 -0.44 4.91 9.57
N LEU A 76 -1.51 5.53 9.08
CA LEU A 76 -1.47 6.75 8.29
C LEU A 76 -1.79 7.96 9.18
N PRO A 77 -1.29 9.15 8.83
CA PRO A 77 -1.65 10.39 9.54
C PRO A 77 -3.17 10.56 9.65
N LEU A 78 -3.64 11.01 10.82
CA LEU A 78 -5.08 11.15 11.09
C LEU A 78 -5.77 12.09 10.10
N GLU A 79 -5.06 13.08 9.57
CA GLU A 79 -5.55 14.06 8.60
C GLU A 79 -5.65 13.54 7.16
N THR A 80 -5.18 12.32 6.89
CA THR A 80 -5.16 11.71 5.54
C THR A 80 -6.56 11.72 4.92
N ASP A 81 -6.70 12.29 3.72
CA ASP A 81 -7.98 12.32 3.02
C ASP A 81 -8.25 10.98 2.30
N MET A 82 -8.98 10.07 2.97
CA MET A 82 -9.26 8.72 2.46
C MET A 82 -10.03 8.71 1.13
N GLN A 83 -10.74 9.78 0.78
CA GLN A 83 -11.45 9.88 -0.50
C GLN A 83 -10.54 10.34 -1.64
N ALA A 84 -9.47 11.06 -1.32
CA ALA A 84 -8.49 11.56 -2.28
C ALA A 84 -7.28 10.65 -2.45
N ILE A 85 -7.19 9.56 -1.69
CA ILE A 85 -6.10 8.59 -1.76
C ILE A 85 -5.90 8.06 -3.19
N ARG A 86 -4.64 7.98 -3.61
CA ARG A 86 -4.20 7.36 -4.86
C ARG A 86 -2.87 6.64 -4.65
N LEU A 87 -2.68 5.57 -5.41
CA LEU A 87 -1.40 4.93 -5.63
C LEU A 87 -0.89 5.36 -7.00
N ILE A 88 0.27 6.00 -7.05
CA ILE A 88 0.85 6.56 -8.27
C ILE A 88 2.28 6.06 -8.47
N PHE A 89 2.70 5.95 -9.73
CA PHE A 89 4.12 5.81 -10.04
C PHE A 89 4.74 7.19 -10.22
N GLU A 90 5.83 7.44 -9.51
CA GLU A 90 6.64 8.64 -9.65
C GLU A 90 7.51 8.60 -10.89
N LYS A 91 8.11 9.75 -11.24
CA LYS A 91 8.97 9.89 -12.43
C LYS A 91 10.20 8.98 -12.41
N ASP A 92 10.65 8.58 -11.23
CA ASP A 92 11.78 7.67 -11.04
C ASP A 92 11.37 6.18 -10.96
N GLY A 93 10.07 5.88 -11.13
CA GLY A 93 9.52 4.53 -11.14
C GLY A 93 9.11 4.00 -9.76
N LYS A 94 9.20 4.82 -8.71
CA LYS A 94 8.75 4.45 -7.36
C LYS A 94 7.23 4.44 -7.25
N LEU A 95 6.68 3.49 -6.49
CA LEU A 95 5.27 3.47 -6.16
C LEU A 95 5.05 4.32 -4.90
N ALA A 96 4.18 5.32 -4.98
CA ALA A 96 3.85 6.19 -3.86
C ALA A 96 2.35 6.17 -3.53
N LEU A 97 2.05 6.21 -2.24
CA LEU A 97 0.71 6.50 -1.70
C LEU A 97 0.61 7.98 -1.40
N THR A 98 -0.42 8.64 -1.94
CA THR A 98 -0.66 10.06 -1.67
C THR A 98 -2.14 10.39 -1.59
N ASP A 99 -2.48 11.42 -0.83
CA ASP A 99 -3.80 12.06 -0.82
C ASP A 99 -3.82 13.39 -1.60
N GLY A 100 -2.71 13.73 -2.27
CA GLY A 100 -2.51 15.00 -2.96
C GLY A 100 -2.33 16.21 -2.04
N LYS A 101 -2.23 16.00 -0.73
CA LYS A 101 -2.08 17.06 0.28
C LYS A 101 -0.86 16.79 1.16
N LYS A 102 -1.07 16.12 2.29
CA LYS A 102 -0.06 15.92 3.35
C LYS A 102 0.51 14.53 3.34
N LEU A 103 -0.25 13.53 2.86
CA LEU A 103 0.26 12.18 2.75
C LEU A 103 1.05 12.03 1.46
N HIS A 104 2.30 11.61 1.61
CA HIS A 104 3.13 11.14 0.52
C HIS A 104 4.11 10.10 1.09
N SER A 105 3.97 8.84 0.69
CA SER A 105 4.71 7.71 1.25
C SER A 105 5.18 6.78 0.15
N ASP A 106 6.50 6.54 0.08
CA ASP A 106 7.13 5.57 -0.82
C ASP A 106 6.80 4.14 -0.35
N LEU A 107 6.22 3.35 -1.24
CA LEU A 107 5.84 1.94 -1.03
C LEU A 107 6.71 0.98 -1.86
N SER A 108 7.79 1.46 -2.46
CA SER A 108 8.68 0.65 -3.29
C SER A 108 9.48 -0.32 -2.41
N GLU A 109 9.43 -1.62 -2.75
CA GLU A 109 10.13 -2.67 -2.00
C GLU A 109 11.56 -2.94 -2.50
N ALA A 110 11.91 -2.42 -3.68
CA ALA A 110 13.24 -2.57 -4.27
C ALA A 110 13.74 -1.21 -4.80
N GLU A 111 15.03 -0.96 -4.67
CA GLU A 111 15.64 0.17 -5.35
C GLU A 111 15.61 -0.05 -6.86
N HIS A 112 15.03 0.89 -7.61
CA HIS A 112 15.21 0.94 -9.05
C HIS A 112 16.66 1.33 -9.36
N THR A 113 17.57 0.35 -9.33
CA THR A 113 18.93 0.58 -9.84
C THR A 113 18.82 0.71 -11.36
N LYS A 114 18.96 1.93 -11.88
CA LYS A 114 19.17 2.16 -13.31
C LYS A 114 20.41 1.37 -13.72
N THR A 115 20.21 0.20 -14.28
CA THR A 115 21.32 -0.56 -14.88
C THR A 115 21.77 0.25 -16.09
N ILE A 116 22.81 1.06 -15.92
CA ILE A 116 23.54 1.64 -17.04
C ILE A 116 24.11 0.43 -17.79
N ARG A 117 23.45 0.02 -18.87
CA ARG A 117 24.06 -0.88 -19.86
C ARG A 117 25.27 -0.13 -20.39
N LYS A 118 26.46 -0.40 -19.82
CA LYS A 118 27.73 -0.05 -20.47
C LYS A 118 27.72 -0.78 -21.80
N GLY A 119 27.45 -0.03 -22.87
CA GLY A 119 27.55 -0.55 -24.23
C GLY A 119 28.94 -1.14 -24.42
N ASN A 120 28.97 -2.39 -24.87
CA ASN A 120 30.20 -3.01 -25.35
C ASN A 120 30.75 -2.15 -26.49
N ARG A 121 31.80 -1.37 -26.20
CA ARG A 121 32.81 -1.03 -27.20
C ARG A 121 33.83 -2.15 -27.14
N THR A 122 33.78 -3.04 -28.11
CA THR A 122 34.91 -3.88 -28.48
C THR A 122 35.25 -3.53 -29.93
N LEU A 123 36.56 -3.39 -30.12
CA LEU A 123 37.29 -2.82 -31.25
C LEU A 123 36.93 -3.39 -32.61
#